data_AF-A0A2N2L0K3-F1
#
_entry.id   AF-A0A2N2L0K3-F1
#
_cell.length_a   1.000
_cell.length_b   1.000
_cell.length_c   1.000
_cell.angle_alpha   90.00
_cell.angle_beta   90.00
_cell.angle_gamma   90.00
#
_symmetry.space_group_name_H-M   'P 1'
#
loop_
_entity.id
_entity.type
_entity.pdbx_description
1 polymer ?
#
loop_
_entity_poly.entity_id
_entity_poly.type
_entity_poly.pdbx_seq_one_letter_code
_entity_poly.pdbx_strand_id
1 'polypeptide(L)'
;MVKYLEYVRRELAAWGIVARTELVLKKDSVIESAFVKANTLQTLLNLEIPATDLKSLHRDELSSVKLEIDPHPPCAFASESKFILEPIPFSVRVMSIQDLFAGKMHAVLARGRLSRVKGRDWYDLIWFVRRGISLNLAHLEARLKQSGHLSSAQELNEGYFRQILKERISQVDFKQAAEDVMPFIENAGALESWSREFFLHLADRIRV
;
A
#
# COMPACT_ATOMS: atom_id res chain seq x y z
N MET A 1 15.06 -8.67 -8.64
CA MET A 1 15.09 -7.19 -8.67
C MET A 1 15.96 -6.59 -9.78
N VAL A 2 17.26 -6.88 -9.85
CA VAL A 2 18.23 -6.18 -10.75
C VAL A 2 17.79 -6.10 -12.22
N LYS A 3 17.40 -7.23 -12.82
CA LYS A 3 16.89 -7.28 -14.19
C LYS A 3 15.70 -6.34 -14.44
N TYR A 4 14.78 -6.21 -13.48
CA TYR A 4 13.63 -5.32 -13.60
C TYR A 4 14.04 -3.85 -13.57
N LEU A 5 15.01 -3.50 -12.73
CA LEU A 5 15.54 -2.13 -12.63
C LEU A 5 16.23 -1.67 -13.92
N GLU A 6 16.89 -2.57 -14.64
CA GLU A 6 17.49 -2.23 -15.94
C GLU A 6 16.44 -1.83 -16.98
N TYR A 7 15.32 -2.56 -17.06
CA TYR A 7 14.21 -2.19 -17.94
C TYR A 7 13.62 -0.84 -17.55
N VAL A 8 13.38 -0.60 -16.26
CA VAL A 8 12.85 0.68 -15.75
C VAL A 8 13.80 1.83 -16.09
N ARG A 9 15.10 1.66 -15.86
CA ARG A 9 16.11 2.70 -16.17
C ARG A 9 16.16 3.00 -17.67
N ARG A 10 16.09 1.97 -18.52
CA ARG A 10 16.10 2.14 -19.97
C ARG A 10 14.87 2.90 -20.45
N GLU A 11 13.69 2.55 -19.93
CA GLU A 11 12.45 3.24 -20.26
C GLU A 11 12.53 4.71 -19.84
N LEU A 12 12.86 4.98 -18.57
CA LEU A 12 13.00 6.36 -18.07
C LEU A 12 14.00 7.19 -18.89
N ALA A 13 15.14 6.61 -19.28
CA ALA A 13 16.12 7.29 -20.12
C ALA A 13 15.57 7.64 -21.52
N ALA A 14 14.69 6.82 -22.10
CA ALA A 14 14.04 7.12 -23.37
C ALA A 14 13.10 8.34 -23.27
N TRP A 15 12.56 8.62 -22.08
CA TRP A 15 11.78 9.81 -21.76
C TRP A 15 12.62 10.99 -21.25
N GLY A 16 13.96 10.93 -21.38
CA GLY A 16 14.86 11.97 -20.89
C GLY A 16 15.05 12.00 -19.38
N ILE A 17 14.56 11.00 -18.64
CA ILE A 17 14.65 10.92 -17.18
C ILE A 17 15.90 10.12 -16.78
N VAL A 18 16.92 10.82 -16.28
CA VAL A 18 18.16 10.19 -15.81
C VAL A 18 17.98 9.70 -14.37
N ALA A 19 17.67 8.42 -14.21
CA ALA A 19 17.44 7.80 -12.91
C ALA A 19 18.63 6.92 -12.45
N ARG A 20 18.94 6.99 -11.15
CA ARG A 20 19.83 6.07 -10.44
C ARG A 20 19.02 5.05 -9.65
N THR A 21 19.55 3.84 -9.51
CA THR A 21 18.89 2.75 -8.78
C THR A 21 19.71 2.34 -7.57
N GLU A 22 19.06 2.22 -6.42
CA GLU A 22 19.68 1.85 -5.15
C GLU A 22 18.97 0.61 -4.58
N LEU A 23 19.67 -0.53 -4.50
CA LEU A 23 19.14 -1.72 -3.86
C LEU A 23 19.10 -1.52 -2.34
N VAL A 24 18.02 -1.98 -1.70
CA VAL A 24 17.88 -1.92 -0.25
C VAL A 24 18.13 -3.31 0.31
N LEU A 25 19.26 -3.48 0.98
CA LEU A 25 19.60 -4.72 1.69
C LEU A 25 18.95 -4.70 3.07
N LYS A 26 17.95 -5.56 3.28
CA LYS A 26 17.36 -5.82 4.60
C LYS A 26 17.76 -7.23 5.03
N LYS A 27 18.34 -7.36 6.23
CA LYS A 27 18.82 -8.65 6.74
C LYS A 27 17.69 -9.69 6.91
N ASP A 28 16.49 -9.23 7.26
CA ASP A 28 15.38 -10.11 7.67
C ASP A 28 14.11 -9.91 6.84
N SER A 29 14.23 -9.52 5.56
CA SER A 29 13.06 -9.29 4.70
C SER A 29 13.12 -10.18 3.47
N VAL A 30 12.04 -10.96 3.26
CA VAL A 30 11.82 -11.74 2.04
C VAL A 30 11.53 -10.82 0.85
N ILE A 31 11.08 -9.59 1.11
CA ILE A 31 10.75 -8.59 0.09
C ILE A 31 12.01 -7.95 -0.46
N GLU A 32 12.24 -8.13 -1.75
CA GLU A 32 13.29 -7.40 -2.48
C GLU A 32 12.85 -5.95 -2.65
N SER A 33 13.68 -5.00 -2.24
CA SER A 33 13.35 -3.57 -2.28
C SER A 33 14.43 -2.79 -3.04
N ALA A 34 14.01 -1.80 -3.82
CA ALA A 34 14.91 -0.88 -4.50
C ALA A 34 14.29 0.52 -4.57
N PHE A 35 15.13 1.55 -4.62
CA PHE A 35 14.73 2.91 -4.95
C PHE A 35 15.21 3.27 -6.35
N VAL A 36 14.31 3.85 -7.14
CA VAL A 36 14.62 4.54 -8.39
C VAL A 36 14.54 6.03 -8.09
N LYS A 37 15.67 6.73 -8.19
CA LYS A 37 15.79 8.14 -7.83
C LYS A 37 16.20 8.96 -9.04
N ALA A 38 15.53 10.08 -9.26
CA ALA A 38 15.89 11.07 -10.27
C ALA A 38 15.93 12.46 -9.64
N ASN A 39 16.81 13.33 -10.16
CA ASN A 39 16.81 14.74 -9.75
C ASN A 39 15.53 15.40 -10.27
N THR A 40 14.69 15.92 -9.36
CA THR A 40 13.37 16.44 -9.69
C THR A 40 13.48 17.62 -10.66
N LEU A 41 14.36 18.58 -10.34
CA LEU A 41 14.53 19.78 -11.16
C LEU A 41 15.01 19.43 -12.58
N GLN A 42 16.06 18.61 -12.68
CA GLN A 42 16.58 18.15 -13.97
C GLN A 42 15.52 17.38 -14.77
N THR A 43 14.73 16.54 -14.10
CA THR A 43 13.66 15.78 -14.74
C THR A 43 12.61 16.71 -15.36
N LEU A 44 12.14 17.71 -14.60
CA LEU A 44 11.13 18.64 -15.08
C LEU A 44 11.66 19.57 -16.19
N LEU A 45 12.94 19.95 -16.12
CA LEU A 45 13.61 20.69 -17.21
C LEU A 45 13.69 19.86 -18.50
N ASN A 46 14.04 18.58 -18.40
CA ASN A 46 14.10 17.67 -19.55
C ASN A 46 12.72 17.38 -20.16
N LEU A 47 11.65 17.55 -19.38
CA LEU A 47 10.26 17.46 -19.82
C LEU A 47 9.69 18.81 -20.30
N GLU A 48 10.54 19.84 -20.45
CA GLU A 48 10.18 21.17 -20.95
C GLU A 48 9.08 21.88 -20.13
N ILE A 49 8.99 21.58 -18.82
CA ILE A 49 8.05 22.25 -17.93
C ILE A 49 8.46 23.73 -17.76
N PRO A 50 7.51 24.69 -17.84
CA PRO A 50 7.82 26.11 -17.75
C PRO A 50 8.59 26.48 -16.47
N ALA A 51 9.65 27.28 -16.61
CA ALA A 51 10.49 27.69 -15.48
C ALA A 51 9.73 28.48 -14.39
N THR A 52 8.56 29.04 -14.71
CA THR A 52 7.65 29.66 -13.74
C THR A 52 7.17 28.69 -12.68
N ASP A 53 7.03 27.42 -13.04
CA ASP A 53 6.48 26.35 -12.19
C ASP A 53 7.58 25.64 -11.38
N LEU A 54 8.86 25.99 -11.64
CA LEU A 54 10.03 25.34 -11.04
C LEU A 54 10.70 26.17 -9.93
N LYS A 55 10.22 27.40 -9.67
CA LYS A 55 10.90 28.39 -8.82
C LYS A 55 11.06 27.97 -7.34
N SER A 56 10.24 27.05 -6.86
CA SER A 56 10.27 26.57 -5.47
C SER A 56 11.08 25.29 -5.27
N LEU A 57 11.61 24.67 -6.34
CA LEU A 57 12.29 23.38 -6.25
C LEU A 57 13.75 23.55 -5.87
N HIS A 58 14.20 22.75 -4.90
CA HIS A 58 15.60 22.74 -4.52
C HIS A 58 16.46 22.04 -5.59
N ARG A 59 17.68 22.54 -5.84
CA ARG A 59 18.58 21.98 -6.87
C ARG A 59 18.83 20.47 -6.67
N ASP A 60 18.94 20.05 -5.42
CA ASP A 60 19.25 18.67 -5.04
C ASP A 60 18.00 17.86 -4.66
N GLU A 61 16.81 18.35 -4.97
CA GLU A 61 15.56 17.64 -4.70
C GLU A 61 15.49 16.34 -5.51
N LEU A 62 15.14 15.23 -4.85
CA LEU A 62 15.09 13.91 -5.45
C LEU A 62 13.67 13.37 -5.46
N SER A 63 13.17 13.07 -6.67
CA SER A 63 11.99 12.25 -6.86
C SER A 63 12.39 10.78 -6.73
N SER A 64 11.70 10.06 -5.85
CA SER A 64 12.09 8.69 -5.48
C SER A 64 10.88 7.77 -5.53
N VAL A 65 10.97 6.73 -6.37
CA VAL A 65 9.98 5.65 -6.44
C VAL A 65 10.56 4.42 -5.78
N LYS A 66 9.84 3.86 -4.81
CA LYS A 66 10.22 2.59 -4.18
C LYS A 66 9.55 1.43 -4.92
N LEU A 67 10.36 0.48 -5.36
CA LEU A 67 9.90 -0.77 -5.95
C LEU A 67 10.11 -1.90 -4.95
N GLU A 68 9.06 -2.69 -4.74
CA GLU A 68 9.08 -3.86 -3.86
C GLU A 68 8.57 -5.07 -4.64
N ILE A 69 9.32 -6.18 -4.56
CA ILE A 69 8.95 -7.46 -5.15
C ILE A 69 8.88 -8.48 -4.02
N ASP A 70 7.74 -9.16 -3.93
CA ASP A 70 7.61 -10.36 -3.12
C ASP A 70 7.95 -11.57 -3.99
N PRO A 71 9.11 -12.23 -3.78
CA PRO A 71 9.46 -13.43 -4.53
C PRO A 71 8.66 -14.67 -4.10
N HIS A 72 7.97 -14.62 -2.95
CA HIS A 72 7.22 -15.74 -2.39
C HIS A 72 5.82 -15.29 -1.95
N PRO A 73 4.99 -14.77 -2.88
CA PRO A 73 3.70 -14.23 -2.52
C PRO A 73 2.81 -15.31 -1.89
N PRO A 74 1.98 -14.96 -0.89
CA PRO A 74 1.02 -15.88 -0.31
C PRO A 74 0.01 -16.33 -1.36
N CYS A 75 -0.06 -17.65 -1.58
CA CYS A 75 -1.07 -18.40 -2.32
C CYS A 75 -1.43 -17.85 -3.72
N ALA A 76 -2.41 -18.48 -4.38
CA ALA A 76 -2.94 -17.98 -5.63
C ALA A 76 -3.94 -16.85 -5.34
N PHE A 77 -3.78 -15.70 -5.99
CA PHE A 77 -4.75 -14.61 -5.99
C PHE A 77 -5.31 -14.42 -7.40
N ALA A 78 -6.56 -13.98 -7.50
CA ALA A 78 -7.13 -13.57 -8.76
C ALA A 78 -6.48 -12.27 -9.24
N SER A 79 -6.34 -12.13 -10.55
CA SER A 79 -5.83 -10.93 -11.19
C SER A 79 -6.65 -10.58 -12.41
N GLU A 80 -6.64 -9.31 -12.76
CA GLU A 80 -7.29 -8.80 -13.97
C GLU A 80 -6.31 -7.93 -14.75
N SER A 81 -6.50 -7.88 -16.06
CA SER A 81 -5.76 -6.94 -16.92
C SER A 81 -6.53 -5.62 -17.00
N LYS A 82 -5.85 -4.52 -16.68
CA LYS A 82 -6.35 -3.16 -16.91
C LYS A 82 -5.51 -2.51 -18.00
N PHE A 83 -6.12 -1.66 -18.82
CA PHE A 83 -5.41 -0.86 -19.79
C PHE A 83 -5.12 0.53 -19.22
N ILE A 84 -3.89 0.96 -19.36
CA ILE A 84 -3.46 2.35 -19.14
C ILE A 84 -3.22 2.93 -20.52
N LEU A 85 -3.75 4.13 -20.78
CA LEU A 85 -3.66 4.76 -22.10
C LEU A 85 -2.50 5.75 -22.21
N GLU A 86 -2.06 6.30 -21.07
CA GLU A 86 -1.06 7.36 -20.97
C GLU A 86 0.16 6.87 -20.16
N PRO A 87 1.39 7.31 -20.51
CA PRO A 87 1.73 8.14 -21.67
C PRO A 87 1.82 7.35 -22.98
N ILE A 88 1.77 6.02 -22.92
CA ILE A 88 1.64 5.11 -24.06
C ILE A 88 0.61 4.03 -23.66
N PRO A 89 -0.25 3.55 -24.59
CA PRO A 89 -1.18 2.47 -24.28
C PRO A 89 -0.48 1.14 -23.96
N PHE A 90 -0.72 0.59 -22.76
CA PHE A 90 -0.30 -0.77 -22.39
C PHE A 90 -1.25 -1.42 -21.38
N SER A 91 -1.20 -2.75 -21.28
CA SER A 91 -1.95 -3.49 -20.26
C SER A 91 -1.08 -3.76 -19.03
N VAL A 92 -1.63 -3.52 -17.84
CA VAL A 92 -1.06 -3.93 -16.55
C VAL A 92 -1.92 -5.02 -15.92
N ARG A 93 -1.28 -6.04 -15.38
CA ARG A 93 -1.96 -7.06 -14.57
C ARG A 93 -2.00 -6.60 -13.12
N VAL A 94 -3.20 -6.48 -12.56
CA VAL A 94 -3.43 -6.05 -11.17
C VAL A 94 -4.16 -7.13 -10.39
N MET A 95 -3.98 -7.16 -9.08
CA MET A 95 -4.71 -8.05 -8.18
C MET A 95 -6.20 -7.72 -8.19
N SER A 96 -7.06 -8.73 -8.05
CA SER A 96 -8.50 -8.52 -7.85
C SER A 96 -8.75 -7.62 -6.65
N ILE A 97 -9.82 -6.82 -6.70
CA ILE A 97 -10.08 -5.85 -5.64
C ILE A 97 -10.38 -6.53 -4.28
N GLN A 98 -10.98 -7.72 -4.29
CA GLN A 98 -11.26 -8.53 -3.10
C GLN A 98 -9.97 -9.09 -2.49
N ASP A 99 -9.04 -9.55 -3.32
CA ASP A 99 -7.75 -10.07 -2.84
C ASP A 99 -6.82 -8.94 -2.38
N LEU A 100 -6.91 -7.78 -3.02
CA LEU A 100 -6.24 -6.56 -2.55
C LEU A 100 -6.79 -6.16 -1.17
N PHE A 101 -8.12 -6.23 -0.98
CA PHE A 101 -8.73 -5.98 0.32
C PHE A 101 -8.21 -6.95 1.38
N ALA A 102 -8.11 -8.25 1.07
CA ALA A 102 -7.53 -9.23 1.99
C ALA A 102 -6.06 -8.90 2.35
N GLY A 103 -5.25 -8.44 1.40
CA GLY A 103 -3.90 -7.96 1.67
C GLY A 103 -3.86 -6.73 2.60
N LYS A 104 -4.80 -5.79 2.44
CA LYS A 104 -4.92 -4.60 3.29
C LYS A 104 -5.45 -4.96 4.68
N MET A 105 -6.40 -5.88 4.78
CA MET A 105 -6.91 -6.40 6.05
C MET A 105 -5.83 -7.16 6.82
N HIS A 106 -4.99 -7.93 6.12
CA HIS A 106 -3.81 -8.54 6.73
C HIS A 106 -2.89 -7.49 7.36
N ALA A 107 -2.64 -6.37 6.69
CA ALA A 107 -1.86 -5.27 7.28
C ALA A 107 -2.52 -4.67 8.53
N VAL A 108 -3.84 -4.51 8.55
CA VAL A 108 -4.60 -4.04 9.73
C VAL A 108 -4.39 -4.98 10.94
N LEU A 109 -4.48 -6.29 10.70
CA LEU A 109 -4.43 -7.31 11.75
C LEU A 109 -3.00 -7.65 12.21
N ALA A 110 -2.08 -7.82 11.27
CA ALA A 110 -0.78 -8.46 11.49
C ALA A 110 0.42 -7.49 11.52
N ARG A 111 0.23 -6.18 11.24
CA ARG A 111 1.37 -5.25 11.24
C ARG A 111 1.79 -4.90 12.67
N GLY A 112 2.94 -5.46 13.07
CA GLY A 112 3.55 -5.28 14.38
C GLY A 112 4.32 -3.96 14.52
N ARG A 113 3.76 -3.03 15.31
CA ARG A 113 4.44 -2.10 16.22
C ARG A 113 3.36 -1.27 16.92
N LEU A 114 3.01 -1.65 18.15
CA LEU A 114 2.06 -0.93 19.00
C LEU A 114 2.50 0.52 19.31
N SER A 115 3.81 0.82 19.19
CA SER A 115 4.35 2.15 19.45
C SER A 115 4.10 3.17 18.34
N ARG A 116 3.74 2.73 17.12
CA ARG A 116 3.40 3.63 16.01
C ARG A 116 2.29 3.05 15.15
N VAL A 117 1.08 3.54 15.36
CA VAL A 117 -0.08 3.19 14.55
C VAL A 117 0.10 3.73 13.13
N LYS A 118 -0.18 2.88 12.14
CA LYS A 118 -0.17 3.26 10.72
C LYS A 118 -1.59 3.55 10.26
N GLY A 119 -1.99 4.81 10.36
CA GLY A 119 -3.36 5.24 10.06
C GLY A 119 -3.82 4.97 8.64
N ARG A 120 -2.92 4.97 7.66
CA ARG A 120 -3.27 4.70 6.25
C ARG A 120 -3.93 3.33 6.02
N ASP A 121 -3.57 2.30 6.81
CA ASP A 121 -4.22 0.99 6.69
C ASP A 121 -5.71 1.07 7.11
N TRP A 122 -6.01 1.89 8.13
CA TRP A 122 -7.38 2.17 8.59
C TRP A 122 -8.15 3.08 7.64
N TYR A 123 -7.46 4.03 6.99
CA TYR A 123 -8.05 4.86 5.95
C TYR A 123 -8.50 4.01 4.74
N ASP A 124 -7.64 3.09 4.30
CA ASP A 124 -7.97 2.15 3.23
C ASP A 124 -9.16 1.25 3.63
N LEU A 125 -9.22 0.78 4.88
CA LEU A 125 -10.36 -0.02 5.37
C LEU A 125 -11.70 0.72 5.20
N ILE A 126 -11.75 2.01 5.55
CA ILE A 126 -12.94 2.85 5.35
C ILE A 126 -13.32 2.87 3.86
N TRP A 127 -12.33 3.03 2.97
CA TRP A 127 -12.55 3.04 1.52
C TRP A 127 -13.18 1.74 1.01
N PHE A 128 -12.64 0.57 1.42
CA PHE A 128 -13.19 -0.74 1.03
C PHE A 128 -14.62 -0.94 1.52
N VAL A 129 -14.89 -0.64 2.79
CA VAL A 129 -16.22 -0.79 3.40
C VAL A 129 -17.23 0.14 2.74
N ARG A 130 -16.87 1.41 2.48
CA ARG A 130 -17.75 2.38 1.79
C ARG A 130 -18.11 1.94 0.38
N ARG A 131 -17.20 1.26 -0.31
CA ARG A 131 -17.41 0.72 -1.66
C ARG A 131 -18.19 -0.60 -1.66
N GLY A 132 -18.49 -1.17 -0.49
CA GLY A 132 -19.21 -2.44 -0.36
C GLY A 132 -18.44 -3.63 -0.94
N ILE A 133 -17.10 -3.55 -0.99
CA ILE A 133 -16.23 -4.60 -1.52
C ILE A 133 -16.19 -5.74 -0.50
N SER A 134 -16.49 -6.97 -0.95
CA SER A 134 -16.37 -8.16 -0.11
C SER A 134 -14.92 -8.55 0.11
N LEU A 135 -14.62 -8.92 1.35
CA LEU A 135 -13.33 -9.45 1.78
C LEU A 135 -13.21 -10.92 1.41
N ASN A 136 -12.17 -11.30 0.66
CA ASN A 136 -11.88 -12.72 0.44
C ASN A 136 -11.25 -13.33 1.70
N LEU A 137 -12.05 -14.00 2.54
CA LEU A 137 -11.57 -14.63 3.78
C LEU A 137 -10.56 -15.75 3.54
N ALA A 138 -10.73 -16.56 2.49
CA ALA A 138 -9.79 -17.63 2.18
C ALA A 138 -8.39 -17.07 1.86
N HIS A 139 -8.33 -15.97 1.12
CA HIS A 139 -7.06 -15.29 0.84
C HIS A 139 -6.45 -14.64 2.09
N LEU A 140 -7.29 -14.02 2.93
CA LEU A 140 -6.84 -13.44 4.20
C LEU A 140 -6.27 -14.52 5.13
N GLU A 141 -6.92 -15.68 5.22
CA GLU A 141 -6.47 -16.83 6.01
C GLU A 141 -5.08 -17.28 5.57
N ALA A 142 -4.89 -17.50 4.25
CA ALA A 142 -3.62 -17.93 3.69
C ALA A 142 -2.49 -16.94 4.03
N ARG A 143 -2.76 -15.63 3.96
CA ARG A 143 -1.81 -14.59 4.34
C ARG A 143 -1.46 -14.62 5.83
N LEU A 144 -2.46 -14.75 6.70
CA LEU A 144 -2.24 -14.81 8.15
C LEU A 144 -1.45 -16.06 8.55
N LYS A 145 -1.72 -17.20 7.91
CA LYS A 145 -0.95 -18.44 8.09
C LYS A 145 0.50 -18.28 7.62
N GLN A 146 0.71 -17.72 6.42
CA GLN A 146 2.06 -17.49 5.90
C GLN A 146 2.88 -16.55 6.79
N SER A 147 2.25 -15.51 7.35
CA SER A 147 2.93 -14.59 8.26
C SER A 147 3.02 -15.09 9.71
N GLY A 148 2.55 -16.30 10.02
CA GLY A 148 2.55 -16.87 11.37
C GLY A 148 1.61 -16.19 12.37
N HIS A 149 0.65 -15.40 11.90
CA HIS A 149 -0.37 -14.73 12.73
C HIS A 149 -1.64 -15.56 12.91
N LEU A 150 -1.75 -16.67 12.19
CA LEU A 150 -2.77 -17.69 12.36
C LEU A 150 -2.10 -19.06 12.30
N SER A 151 -2.48 -19.97 13.21
CA SER A 151 -1.98 -21.34 13.20
C SER A 151 -2.39 -22.07 11.92
N SER A 152 -1.54 -22.95 11.40
CA SER A 152 -1.84 -23.73 10.18
C SER A 152 -3.10 -24.60 10.32
N ALA A 153 -3.38 -25.09 11.53
CA ALA A 153 -4.53 -25.92 11.86
C ALA A 153 -5.83 -25.13 12.12
N GLN A 154 -5.74 -23.79 12.20
CA GLN A 154 -6.88 -22.94 12.54
C GLN A 154 -7.52 -22.36 11.27
N GLU A 155 -8.85 -22.40 11.21
CA GLU A 155 -9.62 -21.80 10.12
C GLU A 155 -10.08 -20.38 10.49
N LEU A 156 -10.13 -19.50 9.49
CA LEU A 156 -10.62 -18.13 9.62
C LEU A 156 -12.04 -18.03 9.08
N ASN A 157 -13.00 -18.53 9.87
CA ASN A 157 -14.41 -18.26 9.59
C ASN A 157 -14.79 -16.81 9.94
N GLU A 158 -15.95 -16.37 9.49
CA GLU A 158 -16.44 -15.00 9.70
C GLU A 158 -16.48 -14.60 11.18
N GLY A 159 -16.96 -15.48 12.06
CA GLY A 159 -17.05 -15.21 13.49
C GLY A 159 -15.68 -14.94 14.11
N TYR A 160 -14.70 -15.78 13.78
CA TYR A 160 -13.34 -15.61 14.28
C TYR A 160 -12.65 -14.38 13.67
N PHE A 161 -12.86 -14.10 12.39
CA PHE A 161 -12.41 -12.87 11.75
C PHE A 161 -12.94 -11.62 12.47
N ARG A 162 -14.24 -11.56 12.74
CA ARG A 162 -14.86 -10.43 13.45
C ARG A 162 -14.30 -10.28 14.87
N GLN A 163 -14.05 -11.39 15.56
CA GLN A 163 -13.43 -11.39 16.88
C GLN A 163 -12.03 -10.73 16.84
N ILE A 164 -11.10 -11.25 16.03
CA ILE A 164 -9.72 -10.75 16.00
C ILE A 164 -9.63 -9.30 15.50
N LEU A 165 -10.54 -8.88 14.61
CA LEU A 165 -10.60 -7.49 14.16
C LEU A 165 -11.06 -6.55 15.28
N LYS A 166 -12.09 -6.93 16.05
CA LYS A 166 -12.57 -6.12 17.18
C LYS A 166 -11.54 -6.04 18.30
N GLU A 167 -10.86 -7.15 18.60
CA GLU A 167 -9.72 -7.18 19.52
C GLU A 167 -8.62 -6.21 19.04
N ARG A 168 -8.28 -6.26 17.75
CA ARG A 168 -7.29 -5.34 17.17
C ARG A 168 -7.71 -3.87 17.30
N ILE A 169 -8.97 -3.55 16.97
CA ILE A 169 -9.53 -2.18 17.09
C ILE A 169 -9.44 -1.68 18.53
N SER A 170 -9.68 -2.54 19.53
CA SER A 170 -9.62 -2.16 20.95
C SER A 170 -8.23 -1.64 21.37
N GLN A 171 -7.17 -2.13 20.73
CA GLN A 171 -5.76 -1.87 21.06
C GLN A 171 -5.18 -0.66 20.33
N VAL A 172 -5.90 -0.07 19.37
CA VAL A 172 -5.39 1.00 18.52
C VAL A 172 -5.71 2.38 19.11
N ASP A 173 -4.68 3.24 19.13
CA ASP A 173 -4.87 4.68 19.34
C ASP A 173 -5.26 5.34 18.02
N PHE A 174 -6.56 5.63 17.86
CA PHE A 174 -7.09 6.24 16.64
C PHE A 174 -6.77 7.74 16.50
N LYS A 175 -6.34 8.41 17.57
CA LYS A 175 -5.82 9.78 17.45
C LYS A 175 -4.49 9.76 16.73
N GLN A 176 -3.57 8.89 17.17
CA GLN A 176 -2.30 8.68 16.48
C GLN A 176 -2.49 8.15 15.04
N ALA A 177 -3.51 7.30 14.82
CA ALA A 177 -3.87 6.87 13.48
C ALA A 177 -4.27 8.05 12.57
N ALA A 178 -5.13 8.95 13.05
CA ALA A 178 -5.52 10.14 12.31
C ALA A 178 -4.32 11.06 12.01
N GLU A 179 -3.42 11.24 12.96
CA GLU A 179 -2.17 12.01 12.78
C GLU A 179 -1.26 11.43 11.67
N ASP A 180 -1.16 10.10 11.52
CA ASP A 180 -0.39 9.47 10.42
C ASP A 180 -1.03 9.74 9.04
N VAL A 181 -2.31 10.09 8.97
CA VAL A 181 -3.05 10.32 7.72
C VAL A 181 -3.16 11.81 7.37
N MET A 182 -3.26 12.67 8.37
CA MET A 182 -3.50 14.11 8.22
C MET A 182 -2.62 14.80 7.16
N PRO A 183 -1.31 14.51 7.03
CA PRO A 183 -0.47 15.13 6.00
C PRO A 183 -0.80 14.75 4.54
N PHE A 184 -1.63 13.74 4.32
CA PHE A 184 -1.91 13.15 3.01
C PHE A 184 -3.31 13.48 2.47
N ILE A 185 -4.10 14.27 3.20
CA ILE A 185 -5.49 14.59 2.83
C ILE A 185 -5.70 16.10 2.85
N GLU A 186 -6.55 16.59 1.94
CA GLU A 186 -6.87 18.02 1.84
C GLU A 186 -7.80 18.48 2.97
N ASN A 187 -8.78 17.65 3.35
CA ASN A 187 -9.76 17.98 4.38
C ASN A 187 -9.55 17.12 5.63
N ALA A 188 -8.87 17.71 6.63
CA ALA A 188 -8.64 17.08 7.93
C ALA A 188 -9.95 16.73 8.68
N GLY A 189 -11.05 17.43 8.40
CA GLY A 189 -12.37 17.16 8.98
C GLY A 189 -12.89 15.75 8.69
N ALA A 190 -12.40 15.11 7.62
CA ALA A 190 -12.72 13.72 7.32
C ALA A 190 -12.20 12.72 8.37
N LEU A 191 -11.30 13.14 9.26
CA LEU A 191 -10.74 12.33 10.33
C LEU A 191 -11.41 12.57 11.70
N GLU A 192 -12.27 13.58 11.84
CA GLU A 192 -12.90 13.92 13.13
C GLU A 192 -13.75 12.77 13.70
N SER A 193 -14.33 11.95 12.82
CA SER A 193 -15.13 10.80 13.23
C SER A 193 -14.31 9.58 13.63
N TRP A 194 -12.96 9.64 13.60
CA TRP A 194 -12.11 8.49 13.90
C TRP A 194 -12.11 8.21 15.40
N SER A 195 -12.87 7.20 15.78
CA SER A 195 -12.92 6.68 17.14
C SER A 195 -12.98 5.16 17.15
N ARG A 196 -12.72 4.57 18.31
CA ARG A 196 -12.85 3.11 18.48
C ARG A 196 -14.26 2.64 18.11
N GLU A 197 -15.29 3.37 18.54
CA GLU A 197 -16.70 3.08 18.28
C GLU A 197 -17.02 3.12 16.78
N PHE A 198 -16.47 4.11 16.07
CA PHE A 198 -16.61 4.20 14.62
C PHE A 198 -16.02 2.97 13.92
N PHE A 199 -14.80 2.55 14.28
CA PHE A 199 -14.16 1.39 13.66
C PHE A 199 -14.80 0.06 14.07
N LEU A 200 -15.33 -0.06 15.30
CA LEU A 200 -16.13 -1.22 15.71
C LEU A 200 -17.39 -1.34 14.86
N HIS A 201 -18.08 -0.23 14.62
CA HIS A 201 -19.26 -0.19 13.75
C HIS A 201 -18.90 -0.48 12.28
N LEU A 202 -17.74 -0.04 11.79
CA LEU A 202 -17.25 -0.45 10.46
C LEU A 202 -16.96 -1.94 10.36
N ALA A 203 -16.39 -2.55 11.41
CA ALA A 203 -16.10 -3.98 11.44
C ALA A 203 -17.36 -4.83 11.19
N ASP A 204 -18.50 -4.40 11.74
CA ASP A 204 -19.80 -5.07 11.53
C ASP A 204 -20.33 -4.92 10.10
N ARG A 205 -19.90 -3.90 9.36
CA ARG A 205 -20.32 -3.63 7.97
C ARG A 205 -19.46 -4.32 6.90
N ILE A 206 -18.34 -4.95 7.30
CA ILE A 206 -17.50 -5.69 6.37
C ILE A 206 -18.30 -6.88 5.84
N ARG A 207 -18.40 -6.95 4.51
CA ARG A 207 -18.93 -8.10 3.77
C ARG A 207 -17.79 -9.10 3.59
N VAL A 208 -18.07 -10.37 3.85
CA VAL A 208 -17.16 -11.50 3.67
C VAL A 208 -17.78 -12.51 2.71
#